data_AF-A0A4S9DE76-F1
#
_entry.id   AF-A0A4S9DE76-F1
#
_cell.length_a   1.000
_cell.length_b   1.000
_cell.length_c   1.000
_cell.angle_alpha   90.00
_cell.angle_beta   90.00
_cell.angle_gamma   90.00
#
_symmetry.space_group_name_H-M   'P 1'
#
loop_
_entity.id
_entity.type
_entity.pdbx_description
1 polymer ?
#
loop_
_entity_poly.entity_id
_entity_poly.type
_entity_poly.pdbx_seq_one_letter_code
_entity_poly.pdbx_strand_id
1 'polypeptide(L)'
;MGLFSSQKVGNDTIERAEYIALPSIEGSLPTQRPTAHNVKKQSFFWVKCYLFVTIGGIFVWMAYAMVLSLPSRAECPLATQEKATSETTAPATTITVTATVTSMLTSAPSSTDTDIFETTTSTFKLDAPVLGPMDNPLLLYYPALPESGTGSRIKPPYINKPPNSRPRVPLFISFTRNNAMLLQTLHSYISSGWPASDIIIIDNSGTMDANPLSLLSTSNPFYLDYRTLREVYGVSILQTPTLLSFSQLQNFYIRTAIAMDWQYFFWSHMDIIVLPTPTQPFESFYAQVLQVLSNATALSATGQPWALRFFNYDFLTLVNVEAMKAIGQWDTFIPYYASDCDFYSRAYASGYDTPESVKVTAGKIYDMPSLVPEFAAKLSAIYTSNGVDEKSYSVLTWELEKAQRFKDADQGVHRNSWQGQQKGGQGEMWTYDAEGFERAWWMNSRAGEKVYREKWGRGDCELWKKDGWSPSEAWKNHGV
;
A
#
# COMPACT_ATOMS: atom_id res chain seq x y z
N MET A 1 25.34 -7.44 -44.17
CA MET A 1 26.22 -6.94 -45.25
C MET A 1 25.62 -5.66 -45.81
N GLY A 2 26.43 -4.59 -46.01
CA GLY A 2 26.07 -3.24 -46.49
C GLY A 2 26.02 -2.21 -45.35
N LEU A 3 27.09 -1.50 -44.92
CA LEU A 3 28.00 -0.47 -45.48
C LEU A 3 27.47 0.99 -45.55
N PHE A 4 27.89 1.78 -44.53
CA PHE A 4 28.31 3.21 -44.43
C PHE A 4 27.40 4.39 -44.82
N SER A 5 27.27 5.39 -43.93
CA SER A 5 28.18 6.58 -43.91
C SER A 5 27.79 7.68 -42.89
N SER A 6 28.82 8.23 -42.21
CA SER A 6 29.00 9.62 -41.66
C SER A 6 28.04 10.11 -40.55
N GLN A 7 28.40 10.86 -39.49
CA GLN A 7 29.56 11.70 -39.18
C GLN A 7 29.59 11.97 -37.65
N LYS A 8 30.78 12.18 -37.07
CA LYS A 8 30.98 12.53 -35.66
C LYS A 8 31.36 14.02 -35.55
N VAL A 9 30.65 14.78 -34.71
CA VAL A 9 31.02 16.04 -34.04
C VAL A 9 30.08 16.15 -32.83
N GLY A 10 30.40 16.50 -31.59
CA GLY A 10 31.62 16.72 -30.82
C GLY A 10 31.19 16.85 -29.34
N ASN A 11 32.04 16.37 -28.45
CA ASN A 11 32.14 16.50 -26.98
C ASN A 11 30.91 16.84 -26.12
N ASP A 12 30.49 15.87 -25.29
CA ASP A 12 30.66 15.93 -23.82
C ASP A 12 30.25 14.58 -23.20
N THR A 13 31.23 13.71 -22.96
CA THR A 13 31.05 12.40 -22.30
C THR A 13 31.17 12.55 -20.79
N ILE A 14 30.06 12.41 -20.08
CA ILE A 14 30.06 12.01 -18.66
C ILE A 14 30.12 10.49 -18.66
N GLU A 15 31.29 9.92 -18.35
CA GLU A 15 31.48 8.47 -18.23
C GLU A 15 30.88 7.94 -16.93
N ARG A 16 30.10 6.88 -17.08
CA ARG A 16 29.35 6.15 -16.06
C ARG A 16 30.28 5.13 -15.40
N ALA A 17 30.39 5.12 -14.08
CA ALA A 17 31.09 4.06 -13.35
C ALA A 17 30.12 2.89 -13.10
N GLU A 18 30.43 1.71 -13.65
CA GLU A 18 29.71 0.45 -13.37
C GLU A 18 30.45 -0.34 -12.28
N TYR A 19 29.73 -0.75 -11.25
CA TYR A 19 30.23 -1.69 -10.24
C TYR A 19 29.73 -3.10 -10.57
N ILE A 20 30.65 -4.01 -10.89
CA ILE A 20 30.36 -5.44 -11.07
C ILE A 20 30.82 -6.17 -9.81
N ALA A 21 29.88 -6.75 -9.06
CA ALA A 21 30.17 -7.68 -7.97
C ALA A 21 30.12 -9.12 -8.52
N LEU A 22 31.24 -9.84 -8.47
CA LEU A 22 31.30 -11.27 -8.77
C LEU A 22 31.15 -12.09 -7.48
N PRO A 23 30.38 -13.19 -7.47
CA PRO A 23 30.21 -14.04 -6.29
C PRO A 23 31.47 -14.87 -6.01
N SER A 24 31.83 -14.97 -4.72
CA SER A 24 32.91 -15.80 -4.21
C SER A 24 32.44 -17.25 -4.01
N ILE A 25 33.22 -18.20 -4.53
CA ILE A 25 33.04 -19.65 -4.36
C ILE A 25 33.59 -20.05 -2.98
N GLU A 26 32.76 -20.64 -2.11
CA GLU A 26 33.24 -21.28 -0.87
C GLU A 26 33.65 -22.74 -1.14
N GLY A 27 34.93 -23.03 -0.88
CA GLY A 27 35.50 -24.38 -0.85
C GLY A 27 35.42 -25.00 0.55
N SER A 28 35.25 -26.32 0.58
CA SER A 28 34.90 -27.15 1.74
C SER A 28 36.07 -27.66 2.60
N LEU A 29 35.76 -27.89 3.91
CA LEU A 29 36.31 -28.85 4.92
C LEU A 29 37.56 -28.46 5.78
N PRO A 30 37.79 -29.06 6.99
CA PRO A 30 37.03 -30.09 7.73
C PRO A 30 36.73 -29.80 9.23
N THR A 31 35.96 -30.74 9.81
CA THR A 31 35.55 -30.95 11.21
C THR A 31 36.67 -30.94 12.27
N GLN A 32 36.50 -30.17 13.36
CA GLN A 32 36.83 -30.56 14.75
C GLN A 32 36.28 -29.53 15.76
N ARG A 33 35.63 -29.98 16.84
CA ARG A 33 35.33 -29.18 18.04
C ARG A 33 36.60 -29.06 18.89
N PRO A 34 36.88 -27.87 19.45
CA PRO A 34 37.02 -27.80 20.91
C PRO A 34 36.42 -26.53 21.55
N THR A 35 36.43 -26.61 22.89
CA THR A 35 35.81 -25.80 23.95
C THR A 35 36.23 -24.34 24.08
N ALA A 36 35.40 -23.61 24.82
CA ALA A 36 35.43 -22.17 25.11
C ALA A 36 36.78 -21.62 25.60
N HIS A 37 37.22 -20.52 24.99
CA HIS A 37 37.95 -19.42 25.64
C HIS A 37 37.78 -18.12 24.84
N ASN A 38 37.65 -17.01 25.59
CA ASN A 38 37.56 -15.63 25.12
C ASN A 38 38.61 -15.28 24.06
N VAL A 39 38.17 -15.01 22.83
CA VAL A 39 38.95 -14.27 21.83
C VAL A 39 38.06 -13.19 21.23
N LYS A 40 38.38 -11.92 21.51
CA LYS A 40 37.85 -10.77 20.79
C LYS A 40 38.25 -10.90 19.31
N LYS A 41 37.33 -11.31 18.44
CA LYS A 41 37.53 -11.22 16.99
C LYS A 41 37.41 -9.76 16.54
N GLN A 42 38.55 -9.10 16.36
CA GLN A 42 38.63 -7.96 15.43
C GLN A 42 38.52 -8.52 14.01
N SER A 43 37.43 -8.19 13.32
CA SER A 43 37.30 -8.50 11.89
C SER A 43 37.97 -7.38 11.10
N PHE A 44 39.11 -7.67 10.47
CA PHE A 44 39.71 -6.78 9.48
C PHE A 44 39.04 -7.01 8.13
N PHE A 45 38.35 -6.01 7.59
CA PHE A 45 37.89 -6.03 6.21
C PHE A 45 39.02 -5.52 5.31
N TRP A 46 39.47 -6.36 4.39
CA TRP A 46 40.33 -5.93 3.28
C TRP A 46 39.44 -5.58 2.09
N VAL A 47 39.33 -4.29 1.77
CA VAL A 47 38.73 -3.84 0.51
C VAL A 47 39.88 -3.58 -0.46
N LYS A 48 39.96 -4.37 -1.54
CA LYS A 48 40.84 -4.05 -2.67
C LYS A 48 40.10 -3.09 -3.61
N CYS A 49 40.45 -1.81 -3.57
CA CYS A 49 40.00 -0.84 -4.55
C CYS A 49 41.03 -0.78 -5.69
N TYR A 50 40.57 -0.91 -6.94
CA TYR A 50 41.39 -0.68 -8.12
C TYR A 50 40.96 0.64 -8.77
N LEU A 51 41.92 1.54 -9.01
CA LEU A 51 41.71 2.78 -9.75
C LEU A 51 42.26 2.59 -11.16
N PHE A 52 41.43 2.77 -12.17
CA PHE A 52 41.86 2.79 -13.57
C PHE A 52 42.08 4.24 -14.00
N VAL A 53 43.31 4.57 -14.42
CA VAL A 53 43.61 5.86 -15.04
C VAL A 53 44.28 5.59 -16.38
N THR A 54 43.68 6.09 -17.45
CA THR A 54 44.28 6.08 -18.79
C THR A 54 44.94 7.42 -19.06
N ILE A 55 46.26 7.43 -19.23
CA ILE A 55 46.99 8.58 -19.77
C ILE A 55 47.73 8.08 -21.02
N GLY A 56 47.36 8.60 -22.19
CA GLY A 56 48.10 8.37 -23.44
C GLY A 56 48.15 6.92 -23.94
N GLY A 57 47.16 6.08 -23.63
CA GLY A 57 47.02 4.74 -24.24
C GLY A 57 47.94 3.65 -23.69
N ILE A 58 48.59 3.84 -22.54
CA ILE A 58 49.36 2.79 -21.85
C ILE A 58 48.69 2.47 -20.51
N PHE A 59 48.45 1.17 -20.25
CA PHE A 59 47.93 0.67 -18.98
C PHE A 59 49.05 0.53 -17.95
N VAL A 60 48.93 1.21 -16.81
CA VAL A 60 49.86 1.05 -15.67
C VAL A 60 49.07 0.57 -14.45
N TRP A 61 49.55 -0.50 -13.82
CA TRP A 61 49.00 -1.03 -12.58
C TRP A 61 49.66 -0.35 -11.38
N MET A 62 48.86 0.26 -10.49
CA MET A 62 49.30 0.58 -9.13
C MET A 62 48.34 0.00 -8.11
N ALA A 63 48.86 -0.79 -7.17
CA ALA A 63 48.13 -1.24 -5.99
C ALA A 63 48.43 -0.27 -4.84
N TYR A 64 47.39 0.34 -4.27
CA TYR A 64 47.50 1.07 -3.01
C TYR A 64 46.84 0.26 -1.89
N ALA A 65 47.52 0.14 -0.76
CA ALA A 65 46.93 -0.26 0.50
C ALA A 65 46.62 1.01 1.30
N MET A 66 45.34 1.32 1.52
CA MET A 66 44.93 2.35 2.47
C MET A 66 44.53 1.70 3.79
N VAL A 67 45.17 2.12 4.88
CA VAL A 67 44.73 1.84 6.25
C VAL A 67 43.85 3.01 6.69
N LEU A 68 42.54 2.80 6.78
CA LEU A 68 41.62 3.76 7.38
C LEU A 68 41.54 3.51 8.89
N SER A 69 42.15 4.40 9.68
CA SER A 69 41.96 4.47 11.13
C SER A 69 40.73 5.33 11.44
N LEU A 70 39.62 4.71 11.84
CA LEU A 70 38.48 5.41 12.46
C LEU A 70 38.72 5.53 13.98
N PRO A 71 38.44 6.69 14.60
CA PRO A 71 38.61 6.87 16.03
C PRO A 71 37.57 6.09 16.83
N SER A 72 38.04 5.39 17.86
CA SER A 72 37.26 4.72 18.88
C SER A 72 36.63 5.72 19.86
N ARG A 73 35.32 5.57 20.10
CA ARG A 73 34.54 5.96 21.30
C ARG A 73 34.64 7.39 21.85
N ALA A 74 33.51 8.09 21.84
CA ALA A 74 33.10 8.97 22.93
C ALA A 74 31.85 8.36 23.61
N GLU A 75 31.82 8.45 24.93
CA GLU A 75 31.03 7.62 25.87
C GLU A 75 29.65 8.22 26.20
N CYS A 76 28.69 7.36 26.53
CA CYS A 76 27.50 7.72 27.32
C CYS A 76 27.81 7.53 28.81
N PRO A 77 27.39 8.42 29.72
CA PRO A 77 27.69 8.28 31.14
C PRO A 77 26.79 7.23 31.81
N LEU A 78 27.42 6.20 32.38
CA LEU A 78 26.84 5.30 33.37
C LEU A 78 27.48 5.64 34.73
N ALA A 79 26.63 6.00 35.69
CA ALA A 79 27.05 6.36 37.04
C ALA A 79 27.64 5.15 37.79
N THR A 80 28.79 5.39 38.39
CA THR A 80 29.62 4.47 39.16
C THR A 80 28.98 4.13 40.51
N GLN A 81 28.89 2.84 40.83
CA GLN A 81 28.72 2.36 42.20
C GLN A 81 30.11 2.20 42.84
N GLU A 82 30.44 3.01 43.84
CA GLU A 82 31.52 2.73 44.78
C GLU A 82 30.99 1.98 46.00
N LYS A 83 31.74 0.95 46.39
CA LYS A 83 31.49 0.08 47.53
C LYS A 83 32.29 0.61 48.73
N ALA A 84 31.60 1.15 49.74
CA ALA A 84 32.18 1.42 51.05
C ALA A 84 31.39 0.64 52.12
N THR A 85 32.07 -0.26 52.81
CA THR A 85 31.58 -0.94 54.02
C THR A 85 31.88 -0.09 55.25
N SER A 86 30.85 0.25 56.03
CA SER A 86 30.95 0.53 57.46
C SER A 86 29.57 0.33 58.09
N GLU A 87 29.55 -0.41 59.20
CA GLU A 87 28.39 -0.78 60.01
C GLU A 87 27.67 0.44 60.62
N THR A 88 26.36 0.33 60.86
CA THR A 88 25.70 0.44 62.20
C THR A 88 24.22 0.89 62.10
N THR A 89 23.33 0.07 62.68
CA THR A 89 21.95 0.31 63.16
C THR A 89 20.78 0.65 62.22
N ALA A 90 19.71 -0.14 62.36
CA ALA A 90 18.37 -0.02 61.77
C ALA A 90 17.59 1.23 62.28
N PRO A 91 16.45 1.65 61.65
CA PRO A 91 15.23 0.85 61.55
C PRO A 91 14.59 0.79 60.15
N ALA A 92 13.79 -0.25 59.92
CA ALA A 92 13.03 -0.48 58.71
C ALA A 92 11.77 0.41 58.66
N THR A 93 11.69 1.28 57.65
CA THR A 93 10.45 2.00 57.32
C THR A 93 9.66 1.18 56.31
N THR A 94 8.60 0.52 56.79
CA THR A 94 7.60 -0.16 55.97
C THR A 94 6.60 0.88 55.46
N ILE A 95 6.46 1.04 54.15
CA ILE A 95 5.39 1.85 53.56
C ILE A 95 4.17 0.93 53.37
N THR A 96 3.20 1.08 54.26
CA THR A 96 1.87 0.45 54.16
C THR A 96 0.96 1.38 53.36
N VAL A 97 0.42 0.91 52.23
CA VAL A 97 -0.67 1.59 51.53
C VAL A 97 -1.99 1.04 52.07
N THR A 98 -2.68 1.85 52.86
CA THR A 98 -3.99 1.52 53.44
C THR A 98 -5.09 1.86 52.43
N ALA A 99 -5.79 0.85 51.92
CA ALA A 99 -7.04 1.04 51.19
C ALA A 99 -8.20 0.96 52.18
N THR A 100 -8.87 2.09 52.43
CA THR A 100 -10.04 2.17 53.30
C THR A 100 -11.28 1.70 52.53
N VAL A 101 -11.80 0.52 52.87
CA VAL A 101 -13.11 0.04 52.41
C VAL A 101 -14.16 0.49 53.42
N THR A 102 -14.97 1.48 53.07
CA THR A 102 -16.14 1.87 53.85
C THR A 102 -17.33 1.02 53.42
N SER A 103 -17.56 -0.08 54.15
CA SER A 103 -18.79 -0.86 54.10
C SER A 103 -19.87 -0.14 54.90
N MET A 104 -20.98 0.23 54.25
CA MET A 104 -22.24 0.50 54.95
C MET A 104 -23.28 -0.54 54.52
N LEU A 105 -23.50 -1.51 55.40
CA LEU A 105 -24.67 -2.38 55.42
C LEU A 105 -25.85 -1.60 55.97
N THR A 106 -27.00 -1.57 55.27
CA THR A 106 -28.32 -1.45 55.90
C THR A 106 -29.45 -2.02 55.01
N SER A 107 -29.97 -3.16 55.48
CA SER A 107 -31.38 -3.62 55.52
C SER A 107 -32.36 -3.39 54.36
N ALA A 108 -32.89 -4.51 53.86
CA ALA A 108 -34.13 -4.62 53.07
C ALA A 108 -35.40 -4.25 53.87
N PRO A 109 -36.50 -3.94 53.16
CA PRO A 109 -37.82 -4.43 53.56
C PRO A 109 -38.65 -5.08 52.44
N SER A 110 -39.25 -6.20 52.83
CA SER A 110 -40.48 -6.93 52.44
C SER A 110 -41.35 -6.55 51.22
N SER A 111 -41.66 -7.62 50.45
CA SER A 111 -42.96 -8.09 49.91
C SER A 111 -43.96 -7.13 49.24
N THR A 112 -44.35 -7.46 48.00
CA THR A 112 -45.66 -8.09 47.67
C THR A 112 -45.71 -8.46 46.18
N ASP A 113 -46.20 -9.66 45.89
CA ASP A 113 -46.53 -10.16 44.55
C ASP A 113 -47.57 -9.31 43.82
N THR A 114 -47.39 -9.09 42.52
CA THR A 114 -48.50 -9.11 41.57
C THR A 114 -47.97 -9.41 40.16
N ASP A 115 -48.34 -10.58 39.64
CA ASP A 115 -48.19 -10.94 38.23
C ASP A 115 -49.02 -10.00 37.34
N ILE A 116 -48.34 -9.27 36.44
CA ILE A 116 -48.96 -8.72 35.24
C ILE A 116 -48.00 -8.98 34.08
N PHE A 117 -48.43 -9.88 33.18
CA PHE A 117 -47.87 -10.02 31.84
C PHE A 117 -48.10 -8.73 31.06
N GLU A 118 -47.04 -7.97 30.78
CA GLU A 118 -47.05 -6.98 29.71
C GLU A 118 -45.76 -7.06 28.89
N THR A 119 -45.95 -7.40 27.63
CA THR A 119 -44.90 -7.46 26.62
C THR A 119 -44.49 -6.04 26.25
N THR A 120 -43.33 -5.59 26.71
CA THR A 120 -42.68 -4.38 26.19
C THR A 120 -41.22 -4.68 25.86
N THR A 121 -41.00 -4.94 24.58
CA THR A 121 -39.70 -4.85 23.93
C THR A 121 -39.27 -3.38 23.96
N SER A 122 -38.18 -3.05 24.68
CA SER A 122 -37.11 -2.14 24.20
C SER A 122 -36.11 -1.75 25.31
N THR A 123 -34.84 -1.99 25.00
CA THR A 123 -33.66 -1.11 25.20
C THR A 123 -33.00 -0.86 26.56
N PHE A 124 -31.75 -1.36 26.62
CA PHE A 124 -30.51 -0.81 27.18
C PHE A 124 -30.39 -0.55 28.70
N LYS A 125 -29.43 -1.26 29.32
CA LYS A 125 -28.06 -0.75 29.52
C LYS A 125 -27.16 -1.84 30.12
N LEU A 126 -25.97 -2.02 29.54
CA LEU A 126 -24.88 -2.80 30.13
C LEU A 126 -23.89 -1.78 30.71
N ASP A 127 -23.82 -1.69 32.04
CA ASP A 127 -22.94 -0.74 32.74
C ASP A 127 -21.65 -1.46 33.22
N ALA A 128 -20.57 -1.34 32.44
CA ALA A 128 -19.19 -1.00 32.88
C ALA A 128 -18.16 -1.30 31.76
N PRO A 129 -17.08 -0.50 31.63
CA PRO A 129 -16.55 -0.10 30.33
C PRO A 129 -15.29 -0.88 29.90
N VAL A 130 -15.13 -1.07 28.59
CA VAL A 130 -13.81 -1.34 27.98
C VAL A 130 -13.51 -0.35 26.84
N LEU A 131 -14.48 0.43 26.37
CA LEU A 131 -14.30 1.47 25.37
C LEU A 131 -15.15 2.68 25.81
N GLY A 132 -14.58 3.89 25.72
CA GLY A 132 -15.08 5.12 26.34
C GLY A 132 -16.53 5.53 26.00
N PRO A 133 -17.04 6.60 26.62
CA PRO A 133 -18.47 6.89 26.72
C PRO A 133 -19.07 7.64 25.52
N MET A 134 -18.46 7.58 24.32
CA MET A 134 -18.91 8.32 23.13
C MET A 134 -18.78 7.48 21.85
N ASP A 135 -19.39 8.00 20.76
CA ASP A 135 -19.50 7.39 19.43
C ASP A 135 -18.25 6.60 19.00
N ASN A 136 -18.56 5.44 18.44
CA ASN A 136 -17.77 4.23 18.37
C ASN A 136 -16.30 4.42 17.93
N PRO A 137 -15.30 3.97 18.71
CA PRO A 137 -13.89 3.96 18.31
C PRO A 137 -13.55 3.03 17.12
N LEU A 138 -14.54 2.34 16.54
CA LEU A 138 -14.46 1.76 15.18
C LEU A 138 -14.53 2.82 14.05
N LEU A 139 -14.77 4.09 14.36
CA LEU A 139 -14.94 5.18 13.38
C LEU A 139 -13.62 5.70 12.78
N LEU A 140 -12.66 4.81 12.48
CA LEU A 140 -11.62 5.10 11.49
C LEU A 140 -12.22 5.50 10.12
N TYR A 141 -13.54 5.41 9.99
CA TYR A 141 -14.36 5.93 8.91
C TYR A 141 -14.77 7.40 9.10
N TYR A 142 -14.33 8.24 8.17
CA TYR A 142 -14.68 9.66 8.06
C TYR A 142 -15.56 9.87 6.82
N PRO A 143 -16.89 9.98 6.96
CA PRO A 143 -17.79 10.12 5.82
C PRO A 143 -17.59 11.47 5.13
N ALA A 144 -17.98 11.56 3.85
CA ALA A 144 -18.07 12.83 3.15
C ALA A 144 -18.89 13.86 3.96
N LEU A 145 -18.44 15.12 3.98
CA LEU A 145 -19.15 16.18 4.69
C LEU A 145 -20.35 16.67 3.87
N PRO A 146 -21.50 17.02 4.47
CA PRO A 146 -22.64 17.58 3.74
C PRO A 146 -22.21 18.76 2.85
N GLU A 147 -22.87 18.95 1.70
CA GLU A 147 -22.60 20.13 0.86
C GLU A 147 -22.89 21.40 1.69
N SER A 148 -21.83 22.13 2.03
CA SER A 148 -21.97 23.45 2.64
C SER A 148 -22.32 24.45 1.55
N GLY A 149 -23.27 25.35 1.82
CA GLY A 149 -23.85 26.26 0.82
C GLY A 149 -22.87 27.27 0.17
N THR A 150 -21.57 27.20 0.47
CA THR A 150 -20.54 28.11 -0.04
C THR A 150 -19.54 27.47 -1.02
N GLY A 151 -19.46 26.14 -1.11
CA GLY A 151 -18.53 25.44 -2.00
C GLY A 151 -19.21 24.38 -2.85
N SER A 152 -19.19 24.52 -4.18
CA SER A 152 -19.63 23.44 -5.06
C SER A 152 -18.59 22.33 -5.05
N ARG A 153 -19.00 21.10 -4.73
CA ARG A 153 -18.18 19.90 -4.96
C ARG A 153 -17.76 19.81 -6.43
N ILE A 154 -16.65 19.12 -6.67
CA ILE A 154 -16.28 18.69 -8.02
C ILE A 154 -17.38 17.75 -8.53
N LYS A 155 -17.95 18.08 -9.68
CA LYS A 155 -19.00 17.29 -10.33
C LYS A 155 -18.46 16.72 -11.63
N PRO A 156 -18.88 15.50 -12.02
CA PRO A 156 -18.61 15.00 -13.36
C PRO A 156 -19.14 15.99 -14.40
N PRO A 157 -18.50 16.09 -15.58
CA PRO A 157 -19.10 16.68 -16.77
C PRO A 157 -20.51 16.13 -16.99
N TYR A 158 -21.42 16.95 -17.53
CA TYR A 158 -22.83 16.56 -17.70
C TYR A 158 -22.99 15.21 -18.42
N ILE A 159 -22.17 14.97 -19.44
CA ILE A 159 -22.19 13.76 -20.24
C ILE A 159 -21.71 12.50 -19.48
N ASN A 160 -20.96 12.67 -18.40
CA ASN A 160 -20.46 11.60 -17.54
C ASN A 160 -21.29 11.41 -16.27
N LYS A 161 -22.46 12.04 -16.16
CA LYS A 161 -23.31 11.84 -14.99
C LYS A 161 -23.62 10.35 -14.81
N PRO A 162 -23.37 9.78 -13.61
CA PRO A 162 -23.67 8.38 -13.37
C PRO A 162 -25.18 8.14 -13.49
N PRO A 163 -25.61 6.93 -13.91
CA PRO A 163 -27.02 6.57 -13.93
C PRO A 163 -27.68 6.75 -12.56
N ASN A 164 -28.92 7.24 -12.55
CA ASN A 164 -29.69 7.47 -11.32
C ASN A 164 -29.92 6.17 -10.53
N SER A 165 -30.22 5.08 -11.24
CA SER A 165 -30.32 3.73 -10.68
C SER A 165 -29.11 2.92 -11.10
N ARG A 166 -28.37 2.41 -10.12
CA ARG A 166 -27.17 1.59 -10.33
C ARG A 166 -26.88 0.73 -9.09
N PRO A 167 -26.17 -0.40 -9.24
CA PRO A 167 -25.59 -1.10 -8.11
C PRO A 167 -24.58 -0.18 -7.38
N ARG A 168 -24.65 -0.14 -6.05
CA ARG A 168 -23.65 0.57 -5.24
C ARG A 168 -22.55 -0.40 -4.86
N VAL A 169 -21.47 -0.39 -5.63
CA VAL A 169 -20.25 -1.16 -5.38
C VAL A 169 -19.14 -0.17 -5.03
N PRO A 170 -18.53 -0.26 -3.84
CA PRO A 170 -17.54 0.71 -3.40
C PRO A 170 -16.22 0.56 -4.16
N LEU A 171 -15.53 1.68 -4.36
CA LEU A 171 -14.17 1.76 -4.87
C LEU A 171 -13.22 2.18 -3.75
N PHE A 172 -12.31 1.28 -3.39
CA PHE A 172 -11.19 1.59 -2.52
C PHE A 172 -10.04 2.18 -3.32
N ILE A 173 -9.51 3.33 -2.89
CA ILE A 173 -8.26 3.89 -3.41
C ILE A 173 -7.32 4.09 -2.23
N SER A 174 -6.25 3.32 -2.18
CA SER A 174 -5.33 3.37 -1.03
C SER A 174 -4.28 4.44 -1.15
N PHE A 175 -4.16 5.22 -0.09
CA PHE A 175 -3.15 6.24 0.10
C PHE A 175 -2.06 5.74 1.04
N THR A 176 -0.81 5.91 0.65
CA THR A 176 0.31 5.82 1.59
C THR A 176 1.15 7.09 1.58
N ARG A 177 1.41 7.67 0.40
CA ARG A 177 2.21 8.89 0.25
C ARG A 177 1.84 9.68 -0.99
N ASN A 178 2.24 10.95 -1.06
CA ASN A 178 2.02 11.84 -2.21
C ASN A 178 0.53 12.17 -2.45
N ASN A 179 0.01 13.09 -1.63
CA ASN A 179 -1.39 13.56 -1.71
C ASN A 179 -1.77 14.06 -3.10
N ALA A 180 -0.87 14.76 -3.78
CA ALA A 180 -1.16 15.32 -5.10
C ALA A 180 -1.44 14.23 -6.14
N MET A 181 -0.71 13.10 -6.10
CA MET A 181 -0.97 11.96 -6.99
C MET A 181 -2.36 11.37 -6.74
N LEU A 182 -2.74 11.20 -5.46
CA LEU A 182 -4.08 10.75 -5.11
C LEU A 182 -5.16 11.68 -5.66
N LEU A 183 -4.99 13.00 -5.49
CA LEU A 183 -5.96 13.98 -5.97
C LEU A 183 -6.09 13.95 -7.50
N GLN A 184 -4.99 13.78 -8.25
CA GLN A 184 -5.02 13.59 -9.70
C GLN A 184 -5.84 12.35 -10.10
N THR A 185 -5.57 11.22 -9.45
CA THR A 185 -6.29 9.97 -9.67
C THR A 185 -7.78 10.14 -9.38
N LEU A 186 -8.12 10.71 -8.22
CA LEU A 186 -9.50 10.94 -7.81
C LEU A 186 -10.25 11.88 -8.76
N HIS A 187 -9.59 12.95 -9.22
CA HIS A 187 -10.14 13.88 -10.19
C HIS A 187 -10.47 13.18 -11.52
N SER A 188 -9.61 12.25 -11.96
CA SER A 188 -9.86 11.46 -13.17
C SER A 188 -11.05 10.52 -13.04
N TYR A 189 -11.21 9.84 -11.89
CA TYR A 189 -12.35 8.95 -11.62
C TYR A 189 -13.68 9.69 -11.61
N ILE A 190 -13.77 10.78 -10.83
CA ILE A 190 -15.01 11.56 -10.72
C ILE A 190 -15.34 12.20 -12.07
N SER A 191 -14.36 12.77 -12.75
CA SER A 191 -14.59 13.37 -14.07
C SER A 191 -15.01 12.34 -15.11
N SER A 192 -14.58 11.08 -14.98
CA SER A 192 -14.98 9.99 -15.88
C SER A 192 -16.26 9.26 -15.44
N GLY A 193 -16.99 9.85 -14.48
CA GLY A 193 -18.34 9.48 -14.11
C GLY A 193 -18.48 8.60 -12.88
N TRP A 194 -17.38 8.27 -12.19
CA TRP A 194 -17.47 7.50 -10.95
C TRP A 194 -18.12 8.36 -9.85
N PRO A 195 -19.20 7.90 -9.21
CA PRO A 195 -19.86 8.66 -8.14
C PRO A 195 -18.93 8.81 -6.93
N ALA A 196 -18.67 10.05 -6.49
CA ALA A 196 -17.85 10.32 -5.32
C ALA A 196 -18.37 9.63 -4.04
N SER A 197 -19.69 9.47 -3.91
CA SER A 197 -20.32 8.76 -2.79
C SER A 197 -19.95 7.28 -2.70
N ASP A 198 -19.45 6.71 -3.78
CA ASP A 198 -19.10 5.29 -3.88
C ASP A 198 -17.57 5.10 -3.79
N ILE A 199 -16.79 6.17 -3.62
CA ILE A 199 -15.33 6.14 -3.45
C ILE A 199 -14.98 6.27 -1.97
N ILE A 200 -14.13 5.37 -1.50
CA ILE A 200 -13.57 5.36 -0.16
C ILE A 200 -12.05 5.40 -0.28
N ILE A 201 -11.45 6.50 0.19
CA ILE A 201 -10.00 6.60 0.30
C ILE A 201 -9.55 5.80 1.50
N ILE A 202 -8.62 4.88 1.31
CA ILE A 202 -8.04 4.13 2.42
C ILE A 202 -6.78 4.85 2.88
N ASP A 203 -6.80 5.47 4.05
CA ASP A 203 -5.61 6.11 4.63
C ASP A 203 -4.72 5.03 5.26
N ASN A 204 -3.77 4.52 4.46
CA ASN A 204 -2.70 3.60 4.85
C ASN A 204 -1.36 4.34 4.99
N SER A 205 -1.38 5.60 5.43
CA SER A 205 -0.17 6.38 5.73
C SER A 205 0.57 5.88 6.97
N GLY A 206 -0.14 5.20 7.88
CA GLY A 206 0.41 4.74 9.15
C GLY A 206 0.75 5.87 10.12
N THR A 207 0.13 7.04 9.95
CA THR A 207 0.40 8.26 10.73
C THR A 207 -0.53 8.45 11.93
N MET A 208 -1.19 7.37 12.36
CA MET A 208 -2.15 7.37 13.46
C MET A 208 -3.18 8.49 13.29
N ASP A 209 -3.34 9.37 14.26
CA ASP A 209 -4.28 10.49 14.24
C ASP A 209 -3.71 11.79 13.65
N ALA A 210 -2.50 11.79 13.10
CA ALA A 210 -1.85 13.02 12.65
C ALA A 210 -2.57 13.69 11.46
N ASN A 211 -2.97 12.92 10.45
CA ASN A 211 -3.75 13.46 9.33
C ASN A 211 -5.13 14.00 9.74
N PRO A 212 -6.00 13.25 10.46
CA PRO A 212 -7.30 13.79 10.85
C PRO A 212 -7.20 15.00 11.79
N LEU A 213 -6.11 15.14 12.56
CA LEU A 213 -5.84 16.32 13.40
C LEU A 213 -5.06 17.43 12.68
N SER A 214 -4.74 17.27 11.39
CA SER A 214 -3.97 18.25 10.58
C SER A 214 -2.60 18.59 11.19
N LEU A 215 -1.91 17.59 11.72
CA LEU A 215 -0.60 17.74 12.39
C LEU A 215 0.59 17.60 11.45
N LEU A 216 0.38 17.17 10.21
CA LEU A 216 1.44 16.99 9.21
C LEU A 216 1.50 18.18 8.25
N SER A 217 2.69 18.60 7.86
CA SER A 217 2.86 19.64 6.84
C SER A 217 2.60 19.10 5.44
N THR A 218 2.23 19.96 4.50
CA THR A 218 2.06 19.59 3.08
C THR A 218 3.34 19.10 2.41
N SER A 219 4.50 19.32 3.04
CA SER A 219 5.80 18.81 2.59
C SER A 219 6.09 17.38 3.07
N ASN A 220 5.34 16.89 4.06
CA ASN A 220 5.44 15.53 4.56
C ASN A 220 4.88 14.55 3.51
N PRO A 221 5.62 13.49 3.13
CA PRO A 221 5.13 12.52 2.16
C PRO A 221 3.83 11.82 2.57
N PHE A 222 3.59 11.67 3.87
CA PHE A 222 2.43 10.97 4.45
C PHE A 222 1.24 11.89 4.74
N TYR A 223 1.37 13.19 4.45
CA TYR A 223 0.27 14.15 4.56
C TYR A 223 -0.88 13.76 3.63
N LEU A 224 -2.09 13.68 4.17
CA LEU A 224 -3.34 13.48 3.45
C LEU A 224 -4.31 14.61 3.76
N ASP A 225 -4.81 15.30 2.73
CA ASP A 225 -5.72 16.43 2.92
C ASP A 225 -7.16 15.95 3.13
N TYR A 226 -7.48 15.57 4.38
CA TYR A 226 -8.81 15.10 4.78
C TYR A 226 -9.91 16.11 4.45
N ARG A 227 -9.61 17.40 4.56
CA ARG A 227 -10.58 18.46 4.30
C ARG A 227 -10.93 18.53 2.83
N THR A 228 -9.93 18.62 1.94
CA THR A 228 -10.16 18.67 0.50
C THR A 228 -10.87 17.41 0.00
N LEU A 229 -10.48 16.22 0.48
CA LEU A 229 -11.14 14.96 0.10
C LEU A 229 -12.64 14.97 0.47
N ARG A 230 -12.98 15.41 1.69
CA ARG A 230 -14.35 15.33 2.20
C ARG A 230 -15.24 16.50 1.79
N GLU A 231 -14.70 17.71 1.70
CA GLU A 231 -15.45 18.93 1.36
C GLU A 231 -15.51 19.16 -0.16
N VAL A 232 -14.37 19.04 -0.86
CA VAL A 232 -14.27 19.41 -2.28
C VAL A 232 -14.60 18.22 -3.19
N TYR A 233 -14.01 17.06 -2.92
CA TYR A 233 -14.27 15.85 -3.70
C TYR A 233 -15.50 15.07 -3.22
N GLY A 234 -15.90 15.24 -1.96
CA GLY A 234 -17.09 14.59 -1.41
C GLY A 234 -16.95 13.07 -1.27
N VAL A 235 -15.73 12.58 -1.05
CA VAL A 235 -15.45 11.16 -0.81
C VAL A 235 -15.36 10.86 0.68
N SER A 236 -15.50 9.58 1.03
CA SER A 236 -15.27 9.11 2.39
C SER A 236 -13.83 8.63 2.56
N ILE A 237 -13.33 8.64 3.79
CA ILE A 237 -12.00 8.13 4.15
C ILE A 237 -12.19 6.99 5.15
N LEU A 238 -11.46 5.89 4.98
CA LEU A 238 -11.35 4.83 5.96
C LEU A 238 -9.87 4.63 6.29
N GLN A 239 -9.49 4.97 7.51
CA GLN A 239 -8.12 4.87 7.96
C GLN A 239 -7.79 3.44 8.40
N THR A 240 -6.58 2.97 8.07
CA THR A 240 -6.05 1.72 8.63
C THR A 240 -5.52 1.96 10.04
N PRO A 241 -5.64 0.99 10.97
CA PRO A 241 -5.20 1.18 12.36
C PRO A 241 -3.68 1.39 12.50
N THR A 242 -2.90 0.97 11.51
CA THR A 242 -1.45 1.17 11.40
C THR A 242 -1.04 1.01 9.93
N LEU A 243 0.24 1.22 9.61
CA LEU A 243 0.76 0.97 8.27
C LEU A 243 0.66 -0.52 7.92
N LEU A 244 -0.18 -0.86 6.94
CA LEU A 244 -0.32 -2.21 6.40
C LEU A 244 0.57 -2.40 5.16
N SER A 245 1.21 -3.56 5.06
CA SER A 245 1.79 -4.03 3.80
C SER A 245 0.69 -4.32 2.77
N PHE A 246 1.05 -4.51 1.49
CA PHE A 246 0.08 -4.76 0.43
C PHE A 246 -0.81 -5.98 0.73
N SER A 247 -0.23 -7.12 1.11
CA SER A 247 -1.00 -8.32 1.49
C SER A 247 -1.99 -8.08 2.65
N GLN A 248 -1.57 -7.34 3.67
CA GLN A 248 -2.41 -6.99 4.82
C GLN A 248 -3.52 -6.02 4.41
N LEU A 249 -3.22 -5.08 3.50
CA LEU A 249 -4.16 -4.11 2.97
C LEU A 249 -5.24 -4.78 2.11
N GLN A 250 -4.89 -5.77 1.29
CA GLN A 250 -5.86 -6.59 0.56
C GLN A 250 -6.79 -7.33 1.53
N ASN A 251 -6.24 -7.93 2.59
CA ASN A 251 -7.06 -8.56 3.64
C ASN A 251 -7.94 -7.56 4.39
N PHE A 252 -7.47 -6.32 4.58
CA PHE A 252 -8.27 -5.25 5.17
C PHE A 252 -9.48 -4.88 4.29
N TYR A 253 -9.32 -4.80 2.96
CA TYR A 253 -10.45 -4.61 2.06
C TYR A 253 -11.47 -5.75 2.15
N ILE A 254 -11.00 -6.99 2.10
CA ILE A 254 -11.85 -8.19 2.18
C ILE A 254 -12.61 -8.20 3.51
N ARG A 255 -11.91 -7.98 4.63
CA ARG A 255 -12.53 -7.93 5.97
C ARG A 255 -13.54 -6.81 6.09
N THR A 256 -13.28 -5.66 5.48
CA THR A 256 -14.21 -4.52 5.44
C THR A 256 -15.46 -4.88 4.63
N ALA A 257 -15.29 -5.43 3.43
CA ALA A 257 -16.40 -5.85 2.59
C ALA A 257 -17.28 -6.92 3.26
N ILE A 258 -16.67 -7.89 3.96
CA ILE A 258 -17.41 -8.87 4.78
C ILE A 258 -18.18 -8.19 5.91
N ALA A 259 -17.59 -7.21 6.60
CA ALA A 259 -18.25 -6.49 7.70
C ALA A 259 -19.49 -5.72 7.21
N MET A 260 -19.40 -5.19 6.00
CA MET A 260 -20.42 -4.34 5.38
C MET A 260 -21.43 -5.13 4.54
N ASP A 261 -21.30 -6.47 4.51
CA ASP A 261 -22.11 -7.37 3.69
C ASP A 261 -22.10 -7.00 2.19
N TRP A 262 -20.94 -6.56 1.69
CA TRP A 262 -20.76 -6.27 0.27
C TRP A 262 -20.40 -7.54 -0.49
N GLN A 263 -21.14 -7.82 -1.57
CA GLN A 263 -20.85 -8.96 -2.45
C GLN A 263 -19.61 -8.70 -3.33
N TYR A 264 -19.42 -7.44 -3.71
CA TYR A 264 -18.36 -7.01 -4.60
C TYR A 264 -17.76 -5.70 -4.10
N PHE A 265 -16.50 -5.46 -4.43
CA PHE A 265 -15.87 -4.15 -4.30
C PHE A 265 -14.86 -3.96 -5.43
N PHE A 266 -14.54 -2.71 -5.73
CA PHE A 266 -13.40 -2.36 -6.55
C PHE A 266 -12.25 -1.88 -5.67
N TRP A 267 -11.01 -2.14 -6.09
CA TRP A 267 -9.85 -1.42 -5.57
C TRP A 267 -9.01 -0.89 -6.72
N SER A 268 -8.35 0.25 -6.50
CA SER A 268 -7.52 0.93 -7.48
C SER A 268 -6.22 1.43 -6.87
N HIS A 269 -5.22 1.49 -7.73
CA HIS A 269 -3.99 2.23 -7.50
C HIS A 269 -4.28 3.73 -7.34
N MET A 270 -3.42 4.43 -6.60
CA MET A 270 -3.54 5.88 -6.35
C MET A 270 -2.72 6.74 -7.31
N ASP A 271 -1.98 6.12 -8.22
CA ASP A 271 -1.06 6.75 -9.16
C ASP A 271 -1.46 6.53 -10.62
N ILE A 272 -2.76 6.51 -10.90
CA ILE A 272 -3.30 6.24 -12.24
C ILE A 272 -4.19 7.37 -12.74
N ILE A 273 -4.37 7.45 -14.06
CA ILE A 273 -5.41 8.30 -14.68
C ILE A 273 -6.35 7.41 -15.48
N VAL A 274 -7.65 7.54 -15.23
CA VAL A 274 -8.69 6.88 -16.03
C VAL A 274 -9.34 7.87 -16.98
N LEU A 275 -9.58 7.45 -18.22
CA LEU A 275 -10.30 8.20 -19.25
C LEU A 275 -11.33 7.28 -19.95
N PRO A 276 -12.46 7.80 -20.44
CA PRO A 276 -13.34 7.03 -21.31
C PRO A 276 -12.66 6.75 -22.66
N THR A 277 -13.07 5.68 -23.33
CA THR A 277 -12.81 5.50 -24.76
C THR A 277 -13.84 6.31 -25.54
N PRO A 278 -13.47 7.10 -26.57
CA PRO A 278 -14.42 7.83 -27.39
C PRO A 278 -15.29 6.85 -28.21
N THR A 279 -16.49 6.53 -27.71
CA THR A 279 -17.48 5.68 -28.37
C THR A 279 -18.60 6.50 -29.00
N GLN A 280 -19.36 5.89 -29.91
CA GLN A 280 -20.60 6.44 -30.45
C GLN A 280 -21.72 5.38 -30.40
N PRO A 281 -22.77 5.57 -29.59
CA PRO A 281 -22.98 6.69 -28.66
C PRO A 281 -21.90 6.75 -27.56
N PHE A 282 -21.67 7.94 -27.03
CA PHE A 282 -20.67 8.13 -25.97
C PHE A 282 -21.07 7.41 -24.68
N GLU A 283 -20.12 6.67 -24.11
CA GLU A 283 -20.24 6.03 -22.80
C GLU A 283 -19.10 6.46 -21.89
N SER A 284 -19.45 6.90 -20.68
CA SER A 284 -18.45 7.22 -19.65
C SER A 284 -17.63 5.99 -19.26
N PHE A 285 -16.44 6.20 -18.71
CA PHE A 285 -15.62 5.11 -18.16
C PHE A 285 -16.43 4.29 -17.15
N TYR A 286 -17.15 4.96 -16.25
CA TYR A 286 -17.96 4.30 -15.24
C TYR A 286 -19.11 3.48 -15.85
N ALA A 287 -19.76 3.96 -16.92
CA ALA A 287 -20.79 3.18 -17.62
C ALA A 287 -20.23 1.88 -18.21
N GLN A 288 -19.03 1.94 -18.80
CA GLN A 288 -18.33 0.75 -19.31
C GLN A 288 -17.96 -0.22 -18.17
N VAL A 289 -17.51 0.29 -17.02
CA VAL A 289 -17.26 -0.53 -15.82
C VAL A 289 -18.53 -1.21 -15.30
N LEU A 290 -19.69 -0.53 -15.33
CA LEU A 290 -20.97 -1.12 -14.94
C LEU A 290 -21.39 -2.27 -15.86
N GLN A 291 -21.07 -2.21 -17.15
CA GLN A 291 -21.32 -3.34 -18.06
C GLN A 291 -20.47 -4.56 -17.67
N VAL A 292 -19.20 -4.35 -17.33
CA VAL A 292 -18.32 -5.43 -16.85
C VAL A 292 -18.85 -6.03 -15.53
N LEU A 293 -19.29 -5.18 -14.59
CA LEU A 293 -19.91 -5.64 -13.36
C LEU A 293 -21.16 -6.48 -13.66
N SER A 294 -22.06 -6.01 -14.52
CA SER A 294 -23.28 -6.73 -14.90
C SER A 294 -22.98 -8.08 -15.54
N ASN A 295 -21.95 -8.15 -16.39
CA ASN A 295 -21.52 -9.41 -17.01
C ASN A 295 -20.95 -10.36 -15.95
N ALA A 296 -20.11 -9.87 -15.04
CA ALA A 296 -19.53 -10.68 -13.97
C ALA A 296 -20.59 -11.22 -13.00
N THR A 297 -21.59 -10.41 -12.62
CA THR A 297 -22.69 -10.90 -11.77
C THR A 297 -23.57 -11.93 -12.48
N ALA A 298 -23.75 -11.81 -13.80
CA ALA A 298 -24.44 -12.82 -14.59
C ALA A 298 -23.69 -14.17 -14.64
N LEU A 299 -22.34 -14.15 -14.65
CA LEU A 299 -21.54 -15.37 -14.53
C LEU A 299 -21.80 -16.09 -13.20
N SER A 300 -21.82 -15.34 -12.08
CA SER A 300 -22.18 -15.90 -10.76
C SER A 300 -23.56 -16.56 -10.79
N ALA A 301 -24.55 -15.92 -11.42
CA ALA A 301 -25.92 -16.43 -11.51
C ALA A 301 -26.05 -17.70 -12.37
N THR A 302 -25.17 -17.88 -13.35
CA THR A 302 -25.12 -19.07 -14.22
C THR A 302 -24.22 -20.18 -13.66
N GLY A 303 -23.69 -19.99 -12.44
CA GLY A 303 -22.83 -20.96 -11.76
C GLY A 303 -21.38 -20.98 -12.26
N GLN A 304 -20.96 -20.00 -13.07
CA GLN A 304 -19.57 -19.88 -13.49
C GLN A 304 -18.77 -19.12 -12.41
N PRO A 305 -17.79 -19.76 -11.75
CA PRO A 305 -17.01 -19.13 -10.70
C PRO A 305 -16.10 -18.05 -11.30
N TRP A 306 -15.88 -16.98 -10.53
CA TRP A 306 -14.87 -15.96 -10.78
C TRP A 306 -14.48 -15.26 -9.49
N ALA A 307 -13.23 -14.81 -9.41
CA ALA A 307 -12.68 -14.13 -8.24
C ALA A 307 -12.35 -12.67 -8.54
N LEU A 308 -11.77 -12.39 -9.70
CA LEU A 308 -11.16 -11.09 -10.03
C LEU A 308 -11.49 -10.66 -11.46
N ARG A 309 -11.61 -9.34 -11.70
CA ARG A 309 -11.54 -8.76 -13.04
C ARG A 309 -10.59 -7.57 -13.05
N PHE A 310 -9.53 -7.67 -13.84
CA PHE A 310 -8.44 -6.71 -14.00
C PHE A 310 -8.70 -5.78 -15.18
N PHE A 311 -8.82 -4.50 -14.88
CA PHE A 311 -8.93 -3.43 -15.85
C PHE A 311 -7.53 -2.90 -16.14
N ASN A 312 -6.94 -3.39 -17.23
CA ASN A 312 -5.58 -3.05 -17.65
C ASN A 312 -4.54 -3.33 -16.54
N TYR A 313 -4.17 -4.61 -16.37
CA TYR A 313 -3.42 -5.09 -15.19
C TYR A 313 -4.23 -4.88 -13.89
N ASP A 314 -3.60 -4.92 -12.72
CA ASP A 314 -4.26 -4.77 -11.41
C ASP A 314 -4.59 -3.32 -11.03
N PHE A 315 -4.35 -2.35 -11.94
CA PHE A 315 -4.53 -0.92 -11.70
C PHE A 315 -5.92 -0.55 -11.19
N LEU A 316 -6.95 -1.20 -11.74
CA LEU A 316 -8.31 -1.23 -11.19
C LEU A 316 -8.78 -2.68 -11.24
N THR A 317 -9.34 -3.16 -10.14
CA THR A 317 -9.74 -4.55 -9.99
C THR A 317 -11.12 -4.66 -9.36
N LEU A 318 -12.03 -5.43 -9.99
CA LEU A 318 -13.27 -5.90 -9.38
C LEU A 318 -13.01 -7.19 -8.62
N VAL A 319 -13.51 -7.29 -7.39
CA VAL A 319 -13.29 -8.42 -6.49
C VAL A 319 -14.62 -9.06 -6.09
N ASN A 320 -14.71 -10.39 -6.19
CA ASN A 320 -15.83 -11.19 -5.70
C ASN A 320 -15.57 -11.68 -4.27
N VAL A 321 -16.32 -11.16 -3.30
CA VAL A 321 -16.09 -11.42 -1.87
C VAL A 321 -16.36 -12.88 -1.49
N GLU A 322 -17.34 -13.54 -2.11
CA GLU A 322 -17.60 -14.96 -1.88
C GLU A 322 -16.44 -15.84 -2.36
N ALA A 323 -15.86 -15.50 -3.52
CA ALA A 323 -14.66 -16.18 -4.00
C ALA A 323 -13.47 -15.95 -3.05
N MET A 324 -13.28 -14.73 -2.52
CA MET A 324 -12.23 -14.47 -1.52
C MET A 324 -12.40 -15.31 -0.25
N LYS A 325 -13.63 -15.50 0.23
CA LYS A 325 -13.93 -16.36 1.39
C LYS A 325 -13.54 -17.82 1.13
N ALA A 326 -13.76 -18.30 -0.09
CA ALA A 326 -13.46 -19.68 -0.48
C ALA A 326 -11.97 -19.94 -0.75
N ILE A 327 -11.28 -19.00 -1.43
CA ILE A 327 -9.83 -19.10 -1.73
C ILE A 327 -8.98 -18.91 -0.45
N GLY A 328 -9.47 -18.06 0.46
CA GLY A 328 -8.77 -17.67 1.68
C GLY A 328 -7.91 -16.42 1.50
N GLN A 329 -7.44 -15.88 2.61
CA GLN A 329 -6.73 -14.59 2.70
C GLN A 329 -5.44 -14.51 1.85
N TRP A 330 -4.98 -13.29 1.60
CA TRP A 330 -3.62 -13.03 1.16
C TRP A 330 -2.64 -13.40 2.28
N ASP A 331 -1.49 -13.98 1.93
CA ASP A 331 -0.51 -14.40 2.92
C ASP A 331 0.26 -13.18 3.45
N THR A 332 0.02 -12.82 4.71
CA THR A 332 0.60 -11.63 5.33
C THR A 332 2.12 -11.73 5.54
N PHE A 333 2.70 -12.93 5.44
CA PHE A 333 4.16 -13.10 5.49
C PHE A 333 4.82 -12.87 4.12
N ILE A 334 4.03 -12.68 3.07
CA ILE A 334 4.48 -12.30 1.73
C ILE A 334 3.92 -10.90 1.44
N PRO A 335 4.58 -9.84 1.95
CA PRO A 335 3.98 -8.50 2.10
C PRO A 335 3.71 -7.71 0.81
N TYR A 336 4.50 -7.91 -0.26
CA TYR A 336 4.48 -7.06 -1.47
C TYR A 336 4.50 -7.87 -2.76
N TYR A 337 5.42 -7.66 -3.71
CA TYR A 337 5.30 -8.15 -5.09
C TYR A 337 5.12 -9.67 -5.25
N ALA A 338 5.68 -10.50 -4.36
CA ALA A 338 5.47 -11.94 -4.41
C ALA A 338 4.06 -12.38 -3.93
N SER A 339 3.29 -11.48 -3.31
CA SER A 339 1.95 -11.78 -2.79
C SER A 339 0.95 -12.00 -3.91
N ASP A 340 1.06 -11.25 -5.01
CA ASP A 340 0.26 -11.44 -6.22
C ASP A 340 0.48 -12.83 -6.81
N CYS A 341 1.75 -13.24 -6.87
CA CYS A 341 2.17 -14.55 -7.37
C CYS A 341 1.58 -15.69 -6.52
N ASP A 342 1.53 -15.52 -5.19
CA ASP A 342 0.88 -16.45 -4.27
C ASP A 342 -0.63 -16.50 -4.47
N PHE A 343 -1.30 -15.35 -4.38
CA PHE A 343 -2.76 -15.29 -4.33
C PHE A 343 -3.38 -15.67 -5.67
N TYR A 344 -2.90 -15.11 -6.78
CA TYR A 344 -3.47 -15.38 -8.09
C TYR A 344 -3.26 -16.83 -8.52
N SER A 345 -2.11 -17.43 -8.19
CA SER A 345 -1.89 -18.87 -8.41
C SER A 345 -2.91 -19.73 -7.67
N ARG A 346 -3.25 -19.38 -6.42
CA ARG A 346 -4.29 -20.08 -5.65
C ARG A 346 -5.68 -19.87 -6.25
N ALA A 347 -5.99 -18.66 -6.72
CA ALA A 347 -7.25 -18.39 -7.39
C ALA A 347 -7.42 -19.25 -8.66
N TYR A 348 -6.36 -19.36 -9.46
CA TYR A 348 -6.36 -20.16 -10.69
C TYR A 348 -6.47 -21.67 -10.41
N ALA A 349 -5.71 -22.21 -9.45
CA ALA A 349 -5.86 -23.62 -9.07
C ALA A 349 -7.20 -23.95 -8.41
N SER A 350 -7.88 -22.96 -7.84
CA SER A 350 -9.22 -23.15 -7.28
C SER A 350 -10.32 -23.06 -8.33
N GLY A 351 -9.96 -22.90 -9.62
CA GLY A 351 -10.89 -22.89 -10.74
C GLY A 351 -11.73 -21.62 -10.87
N TYR A 352 -11.38 -20.53 -10.16
CA TYR A 352 -12.12 -19.28 -10.25
C TYR A 352 -11.77 -18.49 -11.52
N ASP A 353 -10.51 -18.39 -11.88
CA ASP A 353 -10.08 -17.58 -13.03
C ASP A 353 -8.96 -18.25 -13.81
N THR A 354 -8.66 -17.67 -14.96
CA THR A 354 -7.49 -17.93 -15.81
C THR A 354 -6.79 -16.60 -16.09
N PRO A 355 -5.51 -16.60 -16.52
CA PRO A 355 -4.81 -15.37 -16.92
C PRO A 355 -5.53 -14.58 -18.03
N GLU A 356 -6.37 -15.24 -18.82
CA GLU A 356 -7.18 -14.64 -19.87
C GLU A 356 -8.52 -14.14 -19.31
N SER A 357 -9.27 -14.97 -18.58
CA SER A 357 -10.62 -14.61 -18.09
C SER A 357 -10.62 -13.49 -17.06
N VAL A 358 -9.51 -13.31 -16.34
CA VAL A 358 -9.35 -12.21 -15.39
C VAL A 358 -9.28 -10.85 -16.09
N LYS A 359 -8.84 -10.78 -17.35
CA LYS A 359 -8.61 -9.51 -18.05
C LYS A 359 -9.92 -8.98 -18.64
N VAL A 360 -10.20 -7.71 -18.36
CA VAL A 360 -11.34 -6.97 -18.90
C VAL A 360 -10.91 -5.59 -19.38
N THR A 361 -11.77 -4.95 -20.16
CA THR A 361 -11.51 -3.62 -20.73
C THR A 361 -12.65 -2.68 -20.40
N ALA A 362 -12.31 -1.51 -19.87
CA ALA A 362 -13.20 -0.34 -19.81
C ALA A 362 -12.33 0.91 -19.98
N GLY A 363 -12.68 1.76 -20.94
CA GLY A 363 -11.93 2.98 -21.24
C GLY A 363 -10.42 2.78 -21.40
N LYS A 364 -9.66 3.81 -21.01
CA LYS A 364 -8.20 3.81 -20.92
C LYS A 364 -7.75 4.07 -19.49
N ILE A 365 -6.74 3.33 -19.05
CA ILE A 365 -6.14 3.47 -17.73
C ILE A 365 -4.63 3.62 -17.90
N TYR A 366 -4.09 4.72 -17.39
CA TYR A 366 -2.69 5.09 -17.52
C TYR A 366 -1.99 5.04 -16.18
N ASP A 367 -0.85 4.35 -16.11
CA ASP A 367 -0.03 4.27 -14.91
C ASP A 367 1.02 5.39 -14.88
N MET A 368 0.93 6.28 -13.89
CA MET A 368 1.58 7.59 -13.97
C MET A 368 2.86 7.64 -13.12
N PRO A 369 3.99 8.11 -13.67
CA PRO A 369 5.23 8.27 -12.90
C PRO A 369 5.26 9.57 -12.09
N SER A 370 4.39 10.53 -12.40
CA SER A 370 4.36 11.86 -11.78
C SER A 370 3.02 12.57 -12.06
N LEU A 371 2.87 13.75 -11.44
CA LEU A 371 1.79 14.67 -11.75
C LEU A 371 1.85 15.17 -13.20
N VAL A 372 0.68 15.38 -13.79
CA VAL A 372 0.50 16.04 -15.08
C VAL A 372 0.23 17.52 -14.82
N PRO A 373 1.07 18.44 -15.33
CA PRO A 373 0.84 19.87 -15.17
C PRO A 373 -0.52 20.29 -15.76
N GLU A 374 -1.26 21.14 -15.04
CA GLU A 374 -2.58 21.63 -15.44
C GLU A 374 -3.60 20.50 -15.76
N PHE A 375 -3.46 19.34 -15.10
CA PHE A 375 -4.28 18.15 -15.40
C PHE A 375 -5.79 18.43 -15.39
N ALA A 376 -6.30 19.12 -14.38
CA ALA A 376 -7.73 19.42 -14.27
C ALA A 376 -8.25 20.24 -15.46
N ALA A 377 -7.48 21.23 -15.93
CA ALA A 377 -7.83 22.04 -17.10
C ALA A 377 -7.78 21.20 -18.38
N LYS A 378 -6.72 20.39 -18.57
CA LYS A 378 -6.57 19.49 -19.71
C LYS A 378 -7.71 18.46 -19.76
N LEU A 379 -8.07 17.89 -18.61
CA LEU A 379 -9.16 16.93 -18.48
C LEU A 379 -10.50 17.59 -18.76
N SER A 380 -10.76 18.79 -18.24
CA SER A 380 -11.99 19.52 -18.55
C SER A 380 -12.12 19.83 -20.05
N ALA A 381 -11.01 20.10 -20.73
CA ALA A 381 -11.00 20.42 -22.16
C ALA A 381 -11.36 19.25 -23.08
N ILE A 382 -11.23 17.99 -22.62
CA ILE A 382 -11.62 16.84 -23.45
C ILE A 382 -13.13 16.66 -23.50
N TYR A 383 -13.90 17.26 -22.59
CA TYR A 383 -15.34 17.04 -22.51
C TYR A 383 -16.12 18.17 -23.18
N THR A 384 -17.06 17.80 -24.05
CA THR A 384 -17.99 18.72 -24.71
C THR A 384 -19.44 18.38 -24.32
N SER A 385 -20.41 19.16 -24.80
CA SER A 385 -21.83 18.86 -24.59
C SER A 385 -22.27 17.55 -25.24
N ASN A 386 -21.58 17.09 -26.29
CA ASN A 386 -22.02 16.00 -27.16
C ASN A 386 -21.08 14.79 -27.16
N GLY A 387 -20.00 14.82 -26.38
CA GLY A 387 -19.01 13.76 -26.39
C GLY A 387 -17.67 14.22 -25.87
N VAL A 388 -16.64 13.63 -26.46
CA VAL A 388 -15.24 13.96 -26.24
C VAL A 388 -14.73 14.80 -27.41
N ASP A 389 -14.02 15.89 -27.12
CA ASP A 389 -13.26 16.64 -28.13
C ASP A 389 -12.06 15.80 -28.58
N GLU A 390 -12.10 15.28 -29.81
CA GLU A 390 -11.10 14.35 -30.33
C GLU A 390 -9.69 14.93 -30.31
N LYS A 391 -9.54 16.23 -30.58
CA LYS A 391 -8.24 16.91 -30.60
C LYS A 391 -7.64 16.99 -29.19
N SER A 392 -8.39 17.52 -28.23
CA SER A 392 -7.94 17.66 -26.84
C SER A 392 -7.73 16.30 -26.19
N TYR A 393 -8.58 15.32 -26.50
CA TYR A 393 -8.40 13.93 -26.08
C TYR A 393 -7.11 13.33 -26.62
N SER A 394 -6.85 13.48 -27.93
CA SER A 394 -5.63 12.96 -28.55
C SER A 394 -4.37 13.59 -27.94
N VAL A 395 -4.37 14.90 -27.70
CA VAL A 395 -3.26 15.61 -27.03
C VAL A 395 -3.03 15.06 -25.62
N LEU A 396 -4.09 14.96 -24.81
CA LEU A 396 -3.97 14.45 -23.44
C LEU A 396 -3.49 12.99 -23.45
N THR A 397 -4.12 12.11 -24.21
CA THR A 397 -3.71 10.70 -24.28
C THR A 397 -2.28 10.51 -24.75
N TRP A 398 -1.80 11.32 -25.69
CA TRP A 398 -0.39 11.27 -26.11
C TRP A 398 0.56 11.62 -24.96
N GLU A 399 0.25 12.66 -24.17
CA GLU A 399 1.03 13.03 -22.99
C GLU A 399 1.04 11.92 -21.93
N LEU A 400 -0.12 11.32 -21.66
CA LEU A 400 -0.27 10.23 -20.70
C LEU A 400 0.47 8.96 -21.15
N GLU A 401 0.33 8.58 -22.42
CA GLU A 401 1.04 7.43 -22.99
C GLU A 401 2.56 7.65 -22.98
N LYS A 402 3.01 8.88 -23.23
CA LYS A 402 4.43 9.22 -23.11
C LYS A 402 4.91 9.08 -21.66
N ALA A 403 4.14 9.55 -20.69
CA ALA A 403 4.48 9.43 -19.28
C ALA A 403 4.50 7.97 -18.82
N GLN A 404 3.51 7.16 -19.20
CA GLN A 404 3.49 5.73 -18.89
C GLN A 404 4.67 4.99 -19.52
N ARG A 405 4.99 5.24 -20.80
CA ARG A 405 6.18 4.64 -21.43
C ARG A 405 7.47 5.01 -20.70
N PHE A 406 7.56 6.23 -20.17
CA PHE A 406 8.70 6.63 -19.33
C PHE A 406 8.72 5.85 -18.01
N LYS A 407 7.56 5.63 -17.38
CA LYS A 407 7.43 4.81 -16.17
C LYS A 407 7.89 3.36 -16.39
N ASP A 408 7.52 2.79 -17.54
CA ASP A 408 7.82 1.42 -17.93
C ASP A 408 9.26 1.25 -18.45
N ALA A 409 9.93 2.35 -18.82
CA ALA A 409 11.30 2.34 -19.31
C ALA A 409 12.30 1.93 -18.22
N ASP A 410 13.53 1.61 -18.64
CA ASP A 410 14.66 1.29 -17.77
C ASP A 410 14.35 0.17 -16.74
N GLN A 411 13.65 -0.88 -17.16
CA GLN A 411 13.26 -2.01 -16.29
C GLN A 411 12.45 -1.57 -15.05
N GLY A 412 11.69 -0.48 -15.15
CA GLY A 412 10.87 0.03 -14.05
C GLY A 412 11.65 0.81 -12.99
N VAL A 413 12.87 1.29 -13.29
CA VAL A 413 13.59 2.24 -12.41
C VAL A 413 12.73 3.44 -12.05
N HIS A 414 11.90 3.91 -12.99
CA HIS A 414 11.01 5.06 -12.78
C HIS A 414 9.63 4.67 -12.23
N ARG A 415 9.34 3.37 -12.03
CA ARG A 415 8.02 2.84 -11.63
C ARG A 415 7.50 3.48 -10.34
N ASN A 416 8.38 3.71 -9.39
CA ASN A 416 8.04 4.27 -8.08
C ASN A 416 8.63 5.67 -7.88
N SER A 417 8.97 6.40 -8.94
CA SER A 417 9.65 7.70 -8.81
C SER A 417 8.81 8.78 -8.10
N TRP A 418 7.49 8.77 -8.25
CA TRP A 418 6.58 9.69 -7.57
C TRP A 418 6.61 9.57 -6.04
N GLN A 419 7.04 8.42 -5.53
CA GLN A 419 7.00 8.08 -4.11
C GLN A 419 8.05 8.83 -3.28
N GLY A 420 9.15 9.27 -3.90
CA GLY A 420 10.26 9.98 -3.25
C GLY A 420 10.24 11.50 -3.42
N GLN A 421 9.17 12.08 -3.98
CA GLN A 421 9.11 13.51 -4.31
C GLN A 421 9.01 14.43 -3.10
N GLN A 422 8.35 13.98 -2.03
CA GLN A 422 8.22 14.70 -0.77
C GLN A 422 9.19 14.14 0.27
N LYS A 423 9.96 15.03 0.92
CA LYS A 423 11.00 14.69 1.90
C LYS A 423 10.87 15.44 3.23
N GLY A 424 9.79 16.19 3.41
CA GLY A 424 9.56 16.96 4.64
C GLY A 424 9.09 16.06 5.79
N GLY A 425 8.64 16.70 6.87
CA GLY A 425 8.03 16.00 8.01
C GLY A 425 8.99 15.57 9.11
N GLN A 426 10.28 15.89 9.04
CA GLN A 426 11.22 15.55 10.11
C GLN A 426 10.79 16.19 11.45
N GLY A 427 10.60 15.37 12.48
CA GLY A 427 10.18 15.82 13.81
C GLY A 427 8.67 16.00 13.99
N GLU A 428 7.86 15.78 12.95
CA GLU A 428 6.40 15.75 13.08
C GLU A 428 5.93 14.47 13.79
N MET A 429 4.76 14.53 14.43
CA MET A 429 4.22 13.37 15.16
C MET A 429 3.83 12.24 14.19
N TRP A 430 4.04 11.00 14.65
CA TRP A 430 3.61 9.79 13.94
C TRP A 430 4.07 9.68 12.48
N THR A 431 5.18 10.33 12.13
CA THR A 431 5.75 10.32 10.78
C THR A 431 6.90 9.32 10.65
N TYR A 432 7.30 9.04 9.41
CA TYR A 432 8.49 8.26 9.09
C TYR A 432 9.54 9.14 8.41
N ASP A 433 10.82 8.81 8.60
CA ASP A 433 11.87 9.29 7.70
C ASP A 433 11.60 8.77 6.28
N ALA A 434 11.46 9.66 5.30
CA ALA A 434 11.02 9.30 3.94
C ALA A 434 11.97 8.31 3.25
N GLU A 435 13.28 8.52 3.40
CA GLU A 435 14.30 7.65 2.79
C GLU A 435 14.43 6.32 3.56
N GLY A 436 14.33 6.36 4.89
CA GLY A 436 14.29 5.19 5.75
C GLY A 436 13.08 4.30 5.47
N PHE A 437 11.90 4.91 5.26
CA PHE A 437 10.68 4.23 4.85
C PHE A 437 10.89 3.48 3.54
N GLU A 438 11.43 4.14 2.51
CA GLU A 438 11.68 3.51 1.20
C GLU A 438 12.64 2.31 1.33
N ARG A 439 13.72 2.46 2.09
CA ARG A 439 14.66 1.36 2.35
C ARG A 439 13.99 0.20 3.08
N ALA A 440 13.22 0.48 4.13
CA ALA A 440 12.52 -0.54 4.92
C ALA A 440 11.48 -1.27 4.07
N TRP A 441 10.78 -0.57 3.19
CA TRP A 441 9.82 -1.14 2.25
C TRP A 441 10.48 -2.17 1.33
N TRP A 442 11.60 -1.81 0.68
CA TRP A 442 12.34 -2.74 -0.19
C TRP A 442 12.93 -3.93 0.56
N MET A 443 13.42 -3.72 1.78
CA MET A 443 13.89 -4.82 2.63
C MET A 443 12.78 -5.82 2.92
N ASN A 444 11.59 -5.32 3.26
CA ASN A 444 10.43 -6.16 3.55
C ASN A 444 9.91 -6.89 2.30
N SER A 445 9.90 -6.22 1.13
CA SER A 445 9.58 -6.88 -0.15
C SER A 445 10.51 -8.05 -0.46
N ARG A 446 11.83 -7.85 -0.34
CA ARG A 446 12.83 -8.91 -0.59
C ARG A 446 12.75 -10.04 0.44
N ALA A 447 12.43 -9.73 1.69
CA ALA A 447 12.16 -10.75 2.70
C ALA A 447 10.92 -11.59 2.33
N GLY A 448 9.85 -10.93 1.88
CA GLY A 448 8.66 -11.58 1.36
C GLY A 448 8.92 -12.54 0.21
N GLU A 449 9.78 -12.16 -0.74
CA GLU A 449 10.19 -13.05 -1.84
C GLU A 449 10.92 -14.30 -1.35
N LYS A 450 11.72 -14.18 -0.27
CA LYS A 450 12.34 -15.37 0.36
C LYS A 450 11.27 -16.26 0.97
N VAL A 451 10.34 -15.69 1.74
CA VAL A 451 9.21 -16.43 2.33
C VAL A 451 8.40 -17.15 1.25
N TYR A 452 8.11 -16.48 0.14
CA TYR A 452 7.44 -17.07 -1.02
C TYR A 452 8.19 -18.29 -1.58
N ARG A 453 9.52 -18.17 -1.74
CA ARG A 453 10.37 -19.28 -2.21
C ARG A 453 10.38 -20.46 -1.26
N GLU A 454 10.45 -20.22 0.04
CA GLU A 454 10.39 -21.29 1.05
C GLU A 454 9.01 -21.97 1.05
N LYS A 455 7.94 -21.17 0.95
CA LYS A 455 6.56 -21.66 0.94
C LYS A 455 6.30 -22.60 -0.23
N TRP A 456 6.74 -22.22 -1.43
CA TRP A 456 6.38 -22.93 -2.66
C TRP A 456 7.51 -23.73 -3.31
N GLY A 457 8.71 -23.65 -2.75
CA GLY A 457 9.90 -24.29 -3.30
C GLY A 457 10.45 -23.61 -4.57
N ARG A 458 9.97 -22.41 -4.91
CA ARG A 458 10.29 -21.71 -6.17
C ARG A 458 9.93 -20.22 -6.16
N GLY A 459 10.47 -19.48 -7.14
CA GLY A 459 10.33 -18.02 -7.22
C GLY A 459 9.50 -17.46 -8.38
N ASP A 460 8.96 -18.29 -9.27
CA ASP A 460 8.12 -17.83 -10.39
C ASP A 460 6.64 -17.66 -9.99
N CYS A 461 5.90 -16.86 -10.77
CA CYS A 461 4.50 -16.49 -10.48
C CYS A 461 3.47 -17.37 -11.20
N GLU A 462 3.89 -18.52 -11.72
CA GLU A 462 3.06 -19.41 -12.54
C GLU A 462 2.92 -20.79 -11.89
N LEU A 463 2.64 -20.82 -10.59
CA LEU A 463 2.55 -22.08 -9.83
C LEU A 463 1.51 -23.03 -10.45
N TRP A 464 0.39 -22.47 -10.91
CA TRP A 464 -0.74 -23.17 -11.53
C TRP A 464 -0.41 -23.88 -12.85
N LYS A 465 0.66 -23.52 -13.56
CA LYS A 465 1.04 -24.16 -14.84
C LYS A 465 1.78 -25.47 -14.67
N LYS A 466 2.23 -25.80 -13.45
CA LYS A 466 3.09 -26.97 -13.23
C LYS A 466 2.25 -28.20 -12.94
N ASP A 467 2.50 -29.27 -13.70
CA ASP A 467 1.93 -30.58 -13.45
C ASP A 467 2.18 -31.03 -12.01
N GLY A 468 1.10 -31.41 -11.32
CA GLY A 468 1.14 -31.88 -9.94
C GLY A 468 1.19 -30.79 -8.87
N TRP A 469 1.25 -29.50 -9.23
CA TRP A 469 1.14 -28.45 -8.22
C TRP A 469 -0.24 -28.46 -7.56
N SER A 470 -0.26 -28.32 -6.24
CA SER A 470 -1.50 -28.13 -5.50
C SER A 470 -1.27 -27.18 -4.33
N PRO A 471 -2.32 -26.48 -3.85
CA PRO A 471 -2.24 -25.68 -2.64
C PRO A 471 -1.72 -26.46 -1.42
N SER A 472 -1.88 -27.78 -1.40
CA SER A 472 -1.37 -28.65 -0.33
C SER A 472 0.16 -28.76 -0.26
N GLU A 473 0.88 -28.27 -1.28
CA GLU A 473 2.34 -28.25 -1.31
C GLU A 473 2.95 -27.07 -0.56
N ALA A 474 2.14 -26.10 -0.15
CA ALA A 474 2.59 -24.99 0.68
C ALA A 474 3.33 -25.51 1.91
N TRP A 475 4.53 -24.98 2.16
CA TRP A 475 5.38 -25.28 3.32
C TRP A 475 5.88 -26.73 3.43
N LYS A 476 5.75 -27.55 2.39
CA LYS A 476 6.48 -28.83 2.33
C LYS A 476 7.99 -28.55 2.25
N ASN A 477 8.81 -29.51 2.67
CA ASN A 477 10.25 -29.37 2.55
C ASN A 477 10.66 -29.47 1.07
N HIS A 478 11.07 -28.33 0.50
CA HIS A 478 11.46 -28.22 -0.91
C HIS A 478 12.98 -28.18 -1.12
N GLY A 479 13.77 -28.16 -0.04
CA GLY A 479 15.24 -28.11 -0.10
C GLY A 479 15.81 -26.85 -0.74
N VAL A 480 15.13 -25.71 -0.59
CA VAL A 480 15.48 -24.40 -1.17
C VAL A 480 16.44 -23.61 -0.28
#